data_AF-K1TDS9-F1
#
_entry.id   AF-K1TDS9-F1
#
_cell.length_a   1.000
_cell.length_b   1.000
_cell.length_c   1.000
_cell.angle_alpha   90.00
_cell.angle_beta   90.00
_cell.angle_gamma   90.00
#
_symmetry.space_group_name_H-M   'P 1'
#
loop_
_entity.id
_entity.type
_entity.pdbx_description
1 polymer ?
#
loop_
_entity_poly.entity_id
_entity_poly.type
_entity_poly.pdbx_seq_one_letter_code
_entity_poly.pdbx_strand_id
1 'polypeptide(L)' 'MTWWITDTSIGQRLKFIRRFRRLTQKELGLLMGYSEKTADVRIAQYEKNARTPNAETTAKLAEVLKVSPA' A
#
# COMPACT_ATOMS: atom_id res chain seq x y z
N MET A 1 -16.72 12.55 17.59
CA MET A 1 -16.53 11.38 16.71
C MET A 1 -15.07 11.35 16.26
N THR A 2 -14.18 11.02 17.19
CA THR A 2 -12.75 10.92 16.94
C THR A 2 -12.49 9.56 16.31
N TRP A 3 -12.21 9.54 15.00
CA TRP A 3 -11.62 8.38 14.36
C TRP A 3 -10.19 8.30 14.86
N TRP A 4 -9.99 7.60 15.98
CA TRP A 4 -8.66 7.26 16.45
C TRP A 4 -8.00 6.47 15.32
N ILE A 5 -6.99 7.04 14.67
CA ILE A 5 -6.01 6.25 13.94
C ILE A 5 -5.18 5.55 15.03
N THR A 6 -5.75 4.54 15.69
CA THR A 6 -5.06 3.73 16.70
C THR A 6 -4.24 2.62 16.07
N ASP A 7 -4.43 2.35 14.78
CA ASP A 7 -3.78 1.26 14.09
C ASP A 7 -2.58 1.76 13.26
N THR A 8 -1.39 1.71 13.88
CA THR A 8 -0.07 1.96 13.28
C THR A 8 0.42 0.79 12.42
N SER A 9 -0.47 0.02 11.79
CA SER A 9 -0.04 -1.04 10.87
C SER A 9 0.46 -0.48 9.55
N ILE A 10 1.36 -1.21 8.91
CA ILE A 10 1.88 -0.85 7.59
C ILE A 10 0.76 -0.82 6.54
N GLY A 11 -0.24 -1.71 6.64
CA GLY A 11 -1.38 -1.77 5.73
C GLY A 11 -2.27 -0.54 5.78
N GLN A 12 -2.56 -0.03 6.99
CA GLN A 12 -3.33 1.21 7.15
C GLN A 12 -2.56 2.43 6.63
N ARG A 13 -1.26 2.54 6.94
CA ARG A 13 -0.40 3.61 6.39
C ARG A 13 -0.35 3.57 4.87
N LEU A 14 -0.19 2.38 4.29
CA LEU A 14 -0.19 2.17 2.85
C LEU A 14 -1.49 2.67 2.20
N LYS A 15 -2.64 2.26 2.76
CA LYS A 15 -3.96 2.67 2.29
C LYS A 15 -4.15 4.18 2.35
N PHE A 16 -3.72 4.79 3.46
CA PHE A 16 -3.80 6.24 3.66
C PHE A 16 -2.99 6.99 2.59
N ILE A 17 -1.71 6.64 2.43
CA ILE A 17 -0.81 7.29 1.46
C ILE A 17 -1.31 7.08 0.03
N ARG A 18 -1.76 5.87 -0.32
CA ARG A 18 -2.32 5.58 -1.65
C ARG A 18 -3.52 6.48 -1.95
N ARG A 19 -4.46 6.61 -1.00
CA ARG A 19 -5.64 7.48 -1.16
C ARG A 19 -5.25 8.95 -1.23
N PHE A 20 -4.28 9.39 -0.44
CA PHE A 20 -3.73 10.75 -0.52
C PHE A 20 -3.17 11.05 -1.92
N ARG A 21 -2.55 10.06 -2.57
CA ARG A 21 -2.06 10.15 -3.96
C ARG A 21 -3.11 9.85 -5.03
N ARG A 22 -4.38 9.66 -4.65
CA ARG A 22 -5.51 9.39 -5.55
C ARG A 22 -5.33 8.17 -6.46
N LEU A 23 -4.53 7.19 -6.02
CA LEU A 23 -4.33 5.95 -6.76
C LEU A 23 -5.37 4.91 -6.37
N THR A 24 -5.90 4.18 -7.34
CA THR A 24 -6.64 2.92 -7.12
C THR A 24 -5.69 1.80 -6.69
N GLN A 25 -6.23 0.71 -6.13
CA GLN A 25 -5.42 -0.46 -5.79
C GLN A 25 -4.78 -1.08 -7.06
N LYS A 26 -5.52 -1.09 -8.18
CA LYS A 26 -5.03 -1.58 -9.47
C LYS A 26 -3.86 -0.73 -9.97
N GLU A 27 -4.01 0.60 -10.02
CA GLU A 27 -2.95 1.50 -10.47
C GLU A 27 -1.68 1.37 -9.63
N LEU A 28 -1.80 1.31 -8.30
CA LEU A 28 -0.63 1.08 -7.44
C LEU A 28 0.01 -0.28 -7.72
N GLY A 29 -0.79 -1.33 -7.88
CA GLY A 29 -0.27 -2.66 -8.21
C GLY A 29 0.44 -2.70 -9.56
N LEU A 30 -0.03 -1.94 -10.56
CA LEU A 30 0.63 -1.79 -11.85
C LEU A 30 1.96 -1.04 -11.73
N LEU A 31 2.03 0.05 -10.96
CA LEU A 31 3.28 0.77 -10.68
C LEU A 31 4.30 -0.13 -9.94
N MET A 32 3.82 -1.07 -9.13
CA MET A 32 4.64 -2.09 -8.48
C MET A 32 5.14 -3.17 -9.44
N GLY A 33 4.68 -3.20 -10.69
CA GLY A 33 5.02 -4.20 -11.71
C GLY A 33 4.25 -5.51 -11.60
N TYR A 34 3.10 -5.51 -10.91
CA TYR A 34 2.22 -6.68 -10.88
C TYR A 34 1.40 -6.79 -12.15
N SER A 35 0.99 -8.03 -12.49
CA SER A 35 0.13 -8.25 -13.64
C SER A 35 -1.25 -7.60 -13.43
N GLU A 36 -1.87 -7.12 -14.52
CA GLU A 36 -3.20 -6.50 -14.45
C GLU A 36 -4.26 -7.34 -13.74
N LYS A 37 -4.15 -8.67 -13.84
CA LYS A 37 -5.09 -9.63 -13.23
C LYS A 37 -4.94 -9.75 -11.71
N THR A 38 -3.80 -9.35 -11.15
CA THR A 38 -3.47 -9.57 -9.73
C THR A 38 -3.03 -8.30 -8.99
N ALA A 39 -2.90 -7.18 -9.71
CA ALA A 39 -2.40 -5.91 -9.21
C ALA A 39 -3.24 -5.38 -8.04
N ASP A 40 -4.55 -5.32 -8.20
CA ASP A 40 -5.49 -4.86 -7.18
C ASP A 40 -5.56 -5.81 -5.97
N VAL A 41 -5.64 -7.12 -6.22
CA VAL A 41 -5.74 -8.14 -5.17
C VAL A 41 -4.51 -8.10 -4.24
N ARG A 42 -3.30 -7.97 -4.80
CA ARG A 42 -2.07 -7.90 -4.00
C ARG A 42 -2.04 -6.66 -3.11
N ILE A 43 -2.39 -5.49 -3.65
CA ILE A 43 -2.44 -4.26 -2.86
C ILE A 43 -3.53 -4.37 -1.77
N ALA A 44 -4.69 -4.93 -2.08
CA ALA A 44 -5.76 -5.14 -1.11
C ALA A 44 -5.33 -6.08 0.04
N GLN A 45 -4.53 -7.11 -0.24
CA GLN A 45 -3.97 -8.00 0.79
C GLN A 45 -3.03 -7.25 1.74
N TYR A 46 -2.17 -6.38 1.22
CA TYR A 46 -1.30 -5.54 2.06
C TYR A 46 -2.11 -4.56 2.91
N GLU A 47 -3.09 -3.88 2.32
CA GLU A 47 -3.94 -2.91 3.05
C GLU A 47 -4.79 -3.53 4.16
N LYS A 48 -5.15 -4.81 4.01
CA LYS A 48 -5.91 -5.57 5.02
C LYS A 48 -5.01 -6.27 6.04
N ASN A 49 -3.68 -6.09 5.96
CA ASN A 49 -2.69 -6.84 6.74
C ASN A 49 -2.82 -8.37 6.59
N ALA A 50 -3.46 -8.85 5.51
CA ALA A 50 -3.57 -10.28 5.20
C ALA A 50 -2.23 -10.84 4.66
N ARG A 51 -1.33 -9.94 4.25
CA ARG A 51 0.03 -10.25 3.84
C ARG A 51 0.96 -9.15 4.31
N THR A 52 2.13 -9.53 4.82
CA THR A 52 3.21 -8.59 5.14
C THR A 52 4.14 -8.44 3.94
N PRO A 53 4.38 -7.23 3.42
CA PRO A 53 5.39 -7.01 2.38
C PRO A 53 6.79 -7.27 2.94
N ASN A 54 7.67 -7.88 2.14
CA ASN A 54 9.08 -8.02 2.51
C ASN A 54 9.81 -6.66 2.40
N ALA A 55 11.08 -6.61 2.82
CA ALA A 55 11.87 -5.37 2.81
C ALA A 55 11.97 -4.75 1.40
N GLU A 56 12.18 -5.58 0.37
CA GLU A 56 12.27 -5.12 -1.03
C GLU A 56 10.95 -4.52 -1.53
N THR A 57 9.82 -5.19 -1.26
CA THR A 57 8.49 -4.67 -1.62
C THR A 57 8.20 -3.37 -0.87
N THR A 58 8.63 -3.28 0.38
CA THR A 58 8.45 -2.07 1.21
C THR A 58 9.27 -0.90 0.65
N ALA A 59 10.52 -1.14 0.27
CA ALA A 59 11.36 -0.13 -0.38
C ALA A 59 10.75 0.34 -1.71
N LYS A 60 10.27 -0.59 -2.54
CA LYS A 60 9.62 -0.25 -3.81
C LYS A 60 8.29 0.51 -3.62
N LEU A 61 7.49 0.14 -2.62
CA LEU A 61 6.30 0.90 -2.25
C LEU A 61 6.66 2.32 -1.82
N ALA A 62 7.73 2.48 -1.04
CA ALA A 62 8.20 3.79 -0.59
C ALA A 62 8.66 4.65 -1.78
N GLU A 63 9.37 4.07 -2.74
CA GLU A 63 9.78 4.71 -3.99
C GLU A 63 8.58 5.15 -4.84
N VAL A 64 7.67 4.22 -5.15
CA VAL A 64 6.47 4.48 -5.97
C VAL A 64 5.56 5.52 -5.31
N LEU A 65 5.40 5.42 -3.99
CA LEU A 65 4.59 6.35 -3.22
C LEU A 65 5.37 7.60 -2.81
N LYS A 66 6.63 7.78 -3.23
CA LYS A 66 7.48 8.93 -2.88
C LYS A 66 7.38 9.29 -1.39
N VAL A 67 7.61 8.32 -0.53
CA VAL A 67 7.66 8.46 0.94
C VAL A 67 8.98 7.89 1.44
N SER A 68 9.52 8.43 2.53
CA SER A 68 10.67 7.80 3.18
C SER A 68 10.23 6.47 3.80
N PRO A 69 10.98 5.37 3.59
CA PRO A 69 10.82 4.19 4.44
C PRO A 69 11.11 4.60 5.88
N ALA A 70 10.24 4.17 6.79
CA ALA A 70 10.36 4.39 8.24
C ALA A 70 11.00 3.18 8.90
#